data_AF-A0A7D5RVR8-F1
#
_entry.id   AF-A0A7D5RVR8-F1
#
_cell.length_a   1.000
_cell.length_b   1.000
_cell.length_c   1.000
_cell.angle_alpha   90.00
_cell.angle_beta   90.00
_cell.angle_gamma   90.00
#
_symmetry.space_group_name_H-M   'P 1'
#
loop_
_entity.id
_entity.type
_entity.pdbx_description
1 polymer ?
#
loop_
_entity_poly.entity_id
_entity_poly.type
_entity_poly.pdbx_seq_one_letter_code
_entity_poly.pdbx_strand_id
1 'polypeptide(L)'
;MTQSAVFAAVPTGSGQQVREDLNLSDHALATEHEGATAPSPTYPFMRWRNDAAKLLYRRNAANASWEIVENYGATRDPSTGDDAAAGYVAGAMWINVAAGHVFFCADPSPGAAVWLQPGGAGGGGAITAVFGRTGAIAAQAGDYAADQISDAGGKVMMTGAERAALVAITFPDKIIPLNGTASSADNANIRAAIAAIKASGQPGVLSMSGDFMIGHPGDLSGIHPDTCPELTFTARGGCRWYKGVAATTTGLAGSEDPDDGTAYRLLEHTTDDGPVIRKTLIIDGICFEGDLQTTMKQLGDASRLIALDHYERLEFLDVTAGWSSQMGISANFCDVVGIRGLHLHHIARDGVNCSDSSAVSCVDSDFEWILDDCFAANLWAGAADDPGQQRAFLFTGNRIYQCQG
;
A
#
# COMPACT_ATOMS: atom_id res chain seq x y z
N MET A 1 58.99 40.95 19.27
CA MET A 1 59.17 41.36 20.67
C MET A 1 60.63 41.72 20.87
N THR A 2 60.94 43.01 20.93
CA THR A 2 62.29 43.49 21.27
C THR A 2 62.37 43.54 22.78
N GLN A 3 63.22 42.71 23.39
CA GLN A 3 63.41 42.72 24.84
C GLN A 3 64.03 44.08 25.24
N SER A 4 63.46 44.71 26.27
CA SER A 4 63.97 45.99 26.81
C SER A 4 65.42 45.82 27.25
N ALA A 5 66.29 46.77 26.87
CA ALA A 5 67.72 46.76 27.19
C ALA A 5 68.04 46.90 28.70
N VAL A 6 67.02 47.07 29.53
CA VAL A 6 67.14 47.33 30.98
C VAL A 6 66.54 46.20 31.83
N PHE A 7 65.79 45.27 31.24
CA PHE A 7 65.26 44.13 31.98
C PHE A 7 66.42 43.17 32.30
N ALA A 8 66.76 43.04 33.59
CA ALA A 8 67.88 42.26 34.15
C ALA A 8 69.29 42.87 34.03
N ALA A 9 69.44 44.17 33.74
CA ALA A 9 70.72 44.84 33.94
C ALA A 9 71.00 44.96 35.46
N VAL A 10 72.06 44.30 35.96
CA VAL A 10 72.48 44.46 37.37
C VAL A 10 72.91 45.92 37.56
N PRO A 11 72.24 46.69 38.44
CA PRO A 11 72.61 48.08 38.68
C PRO A 11 74.07 48.17 39.15
N THR A 12 74.82 49.14 38.66
CA THR A 12 76.20 49.39 39.14
C THR A 12 76.17 50.48 40.20
N GLY A 13 76.63 50.15 41.42
CA GLY A 13 76.56 51.05 42.57
C GLY A 13 77.12 50.41 43.85
N SER A 14 76.97 51.11 44.98
CA SER A 14 77.32 50.54 46.29
C SER A 14 76.45 49.31 46.59
N GLY A 15 76.91 48.37 47.41
CA GLY A 15 76.12 47.18 47.76
C GLY A 15 74.76 47.49 48.41
N GLN A 16 74.57 48.69 48.94
CA GLN A 16 73.26 49.19 49.39
C GLN A 16 72.37 49.60 48.21
N GLN A 17 72.91 50.35 47.25
CA GLN A 17 72.19 50.79 46.05
C GLN A 17 71.65 49.62 45.23
N VAL A 18 72.48 48.59 45.02
CA VAL A 18 72.10 47.40 44.24
C VAL A 18 70.95 46.63 44.93
N ARG A 19 70.93 46.58 46.27
CA ARG A 19 69.83 45.97 47.02
C ARG A 19 68.55 46.78 46.94
N GLU A 20 68.64 48.11 47.02
CA GLU A 20 67.48 49.00 46.89
C GLU A 20 66.85 48.89 45.49
N ASP A 21 67.66 48.86 44.44
CA ASP A 21 67.20 48.74 43.05
C ASP A 21 66.63 47.35 42.71
N LEU A 22 67.24 46.28 43.25
CA LEU A 22 66.67 44.93 43.14
C LEU A 22 65.36 44.81 43.91
N ASN A 23 65.26 45.36 45.12
CA ASN A 23 64.02 45.37 45.89
C ASN A 23 62.91 46.17 45.19
N LEU A 24 63.23 47.30 44.55
CA LEU A 24 62.27 48.06 43.75
C LEU A 24 61.80 47.29 42.51
N SER A 25 62.71 46.54 41.87
CA SER A 25 62.38 45.69 40.72
C SER A 25 61.53 44.48 41.10
N ASP A 26 61.85 43.83 42.22
CA ASP A 26 61.05 42.71 42.78
C ASP A 26 59.68 43.20 43.30
N HIS A 27 59.61 44.40 43.86
CA HIS A 27 58.33 45.04 44.22
C HIS A 27 57.47 45.38 42.98
N ALA A 28 58.08 45.70 41.83
CA ALA A 28 57.36 45.85 40.57
C ALA A 28 56.90 44.51 39.97
N LEU A 29 57.57 43.40 40.33
CA LEU A 29 57.25 42.02 39.95
C LEU A 29 56.21 41.36 40.87
N ALA A 30 55.95 41.91 42.06
CA ALA A 30 54.83 41.54 42.92
C ALA A 30 53.50 42.04 42.31
N THR A 31 53.08 41.42 41.22
CA THR A 31 52.10 41.96 40.26
C THR A 31 50.63 41.98 40.70
N GLU A 32 50.29 41.60 41.94
CA GLU A 32 48.91 41.66 42.43
C GLU A 32 48.86 42.15 43.89
N HIS A 33 48.50 43.42 44.06
CA HIS A 33 48.24 43.99 45.39
C HIS A 33 46.78 43.74 45.78
N GLU A 34 46.51 43.34 47.03
CA GLU A 34 45.16 43.18 47.58
C GLU A 34 44.96 44.09 48.81
N GLY A 35 43.82 44.77 48.89
CA GLY A 35 43.48 45.62 50.03
C GLY A 35 42.39 46.66 49.74
N ALA A 36 41.85 47.28 50.78
CA ALA A 36 40.76 48.25 50.66
C ALA A 36 41.19 49.61 50.05
N THR A 37 42.49 49.92 50.07
CA THR A 37 43.05 51.17 49.52
C THR A 37 44.06 50.88 48.42
N ALA A 38 44.12 51.78 47.44
CA ALA A 38 45.05 51.65 46.33
C ALA A 38 46.51 51.65 46.82
N PRO A 39 47.38 50.80 46.25
CA PRO A 39 48.79 50.73 46.62
C PRO A 39 49.54 52.02 46.25
N SER A 40 50.63 52.31 46.97
CA SER A 40 51.56 53.41 46.69
C SER A 40 53.01 52.96 46.98
N PRO A 41 53.99 53.25 46.12
CA PRO A 41 53.86 53.91 44.81
C PRO A 41 53.13 53.05 43.76
N THR A 42 52.66 53.66 42.67
CA THR A 42 52.00 52.94 41.55
C THR A 42 52.85 52.88 40.29
N TYR A 43 52.64 51.83 39.49
CA TYR A 43 53.35 51.61 38.23
C TYR A 43 52.35 51.41 37.06
N PRO A 44 52.71 51.74 35.80
CA PRO A 44 51.88 51.41 34.64
C PRO A 44 51.48 49.92 34.63
N PHE A 45 50.22 49.62 34.29
CA PHE A 45 49.65 48.27 34.24
C PHE A 45 49.64 47.46 35.55
N MET A 46 50.06 48.05 36.67
CA MET A 46 49.93 47.47 38.00
C MET A 46 48.49 47.04 38.25
N ARG A 47 48.28 45.85 38.81
CA ARG A 47 46.96 45.37 39.22
C ARG A 47 46.75 45.56 40.72
N TRP A 48 45.52 45.89 41.07
CA TRP A 48 45.09 46.02 42.46
C TRP A 48 43.69 45.42 42.63
N ARG A 49 43.58 44.44 43.51
CA ARG A 49 42.33 43.85 43.93
C ARG A 49 41.78 44.61 45.14
N ASN A 50 40.69 45.34 44.92
CA ASN A 50 39.93 45.96 45.99
C ASN A 50 38.94 44.94 46.57
N ASP A 51 39.31 44.28 47.65
CA ASP A 51 38.46 43.25 48.27
C ASP A 51 37.21 43.83 48.95
N ALA A 52 37.20 45.11 49.32
CA ALA A 52 36.02 45.75 49.91
C ALA A 52 34.94 46.02 48.85
N ALA A 53 35.33 46.50 47.66
CA ALA A 53 34.41 46.79 46.56
C ALA A 53 34.16 45.59 45.64
N LYS A 54 34.94 44.51 45.79
CA LYS A 54 34.95 43.33 44.91
C LYS A 54 35.25 43.68 43.43
N LEU A 55 36.22 44.57 43.24
CA LEU A 55 36.68 45.05 41.93
C LEU A 55 38.17 44.76 41.73
N LEU A 56 38.56 44.35 40.53
CA LEU A 56 39.96 44.28 40.09
C LEU A 56 40.25 45.50 39.21
N TYR A 57 41.22 46.29 39.66
CA TYR A 57 41.71 47.45 38.94
C TYR A 57 43.05 47.18 38.26
N ARG A 58 43.29 47.89 37.16
CA ARG A 58 44.58 47.95 36.48
C ARG A 58 44.95 49.42 36.23
N ARG A 59 46.19 49.81 36.48
CA ARG A 59 46.69 51.14 36.05
C ARG A 59 46.73 51.22 34.52
N ASN A 60 46.32 52.35 33.96
CA ASN A 60 46.47 52.57 32.53
C ASN A 60 47.96 52.68 32.12
N ALA A 61 48.23 52.66 30.82
CA ALA A 61 49.59 52.71 30.27
C ALA A 61 50.38 53.97 30.70
N ALA A 62 49.67 55.08 30.96
CA ALA A 62 50.25 56.33 31.42
C ALA A 62 50.45 56.40 32.95
N ASN A 63 50.03 55.37 33.70
CA ASN A 63 50.01 55.34 35.17
C ASN A 63 49.25 56.51 35.81
N ALA A 64 48.24 57.05 35.11
CA ALA A 64 47.49 58.23 35.52
C ALA A 64 46.17 57.88 36.22
N SER A 65 45.51 56.79 35.82
CA SER A 65 44.20 56.37 36.35
C SER A 65 44.14 54.86 36.59
N TRP A 66 43.19 54.44 37.41
CA TRP A 66 42.81 53.04 37.60
C TRP A 66 41.61 52.72 36.71
N GLU A 67 41.68 51.60 36.01
CA GLU A 67 40.64 51.05 35.12
C GLU A 67 40.09 49.78 35.75
N ILE A 68 38.77 49.60 35.79
CA ILE A 68 38.12 48.37 36.25
C ILE A 68 38.18 47.35 35.12
N VAL A 69 38.87 46.23 35.38
CA VAL A 69 38.97 45.11 34.44
C VAL A 69 38.09 43.92 34.84
N GLU A 70 37.67 43.87 36.11
CA GLU A 70 36.76 42.83 36.59
C GLU A 70 35.90 43.34 37.76
N ASN A 71 34.61 43.02 37.73
CA ASN A 71 33.70 43.09 38.86
C ASN A 71 33.30 41.68 39.28
N TYR A 72 33.84 41.19 40.39
CA TYR A 72 33.68 39.81 40.86
C TYR A 72 32.73 39.67 42.05
N GLY A 73 32.01 40.74 42.41
CA GLY A 73 31.04 40.74 43.51
C GLY A 73 29.72 41.41 43.18
N ALA A 74 29.39 41.62 41.90
CA ALA A 74 28.12 42.20 41.51
C ALA A 74 26.95 41.28 41.87
N THR A 75 25.86 41.85 42.36
CA THR A 75 24.62 41.11 42.69
C THR A 75 23.50 41.35 41.68
N ARG A 76 23.79 42.06 40.58
CA ARG A 76 22.89 42.33 39.47
C ARG A 76 23.65 42.22 38.15
N ASP A 77 22.90 42.05 37.06
CA ASP A 77 23.45 42.14 35.71
C ASP A 77 23.89 43.58 35.42
N PRO A 78 24.89 43.80 34.56
CA PRO A 78 25.36 45.13 34.21
C PRO A 78 24.28 45.92 33.46
N SER A 79 24.26 47.23 33.66
CA SER A 79 23.38 48.19 32.99
C SER A 79 24.16 49.06 32.01
N THR A 80 23.46 49.87 31.22
CA THR A 80 24.10 50.82 30.30
C THR A 80 24.93 51.90 31.00
N GLY A 81 24.70 52.13 32.30
CA GLY A 81 25.48 53.06 33.13
C GLY A 81 26.71 52.43 33.79
N ASP A 82 26.94 51.13 33.62
CA ASP A 82 28.16 50.44 34.04
C ASP A 82 29.21 50.55 32.92
N ASP A 83 29.77 51.76 32.79
CA ASP A 83 30.48 52.27 31.61
C ASP A 83 31.87 52.86 31.92
N ALA A 84 32.49 53.55 30.95
CA ALA A 84 33.78 54.21 31.10
C ALA A 84 33.79 55.36 32.12
N ALA A 85 32.66 56.03 32.36
CA ALA A 85 32.54 57.04 33.42
C ALA A 85 32.51 56.40 34.80
N ALA A 86 31.98 55.17 34.91
CA ALA A 86 32.09 54.33 36.11
C ALA A 86 33.48 53.64 36.24
N GLY A 87 34.34 53.76 35.22
CA GLY A 87 35.71 53.26 35.20
C GLY A 87 35.91 51.90 34.51
N TYR A 88 34.86 51.32 33.92
CA TYR A 88 34.97 50.08 33.16
C TYR A 88 35.64 50.30 31.80
N VAL A 89 36.38 49.29 31.33
CA VAL A 89 37.03 49.31 30.01
C VAL A 89 36.49 48.22 29.10
N ALA A 90 36.69 48.38 27.79
CA ALA A 90 36.41 47.31 26.84
C ALA A 90 37.20 46.05 27.22
N GLY A 91 36.53 44.91 27.20
CA GLY A 91 37.05 43.62 27.68
C GLY A 91 36.95 43.40 29.19
N ALA A 92 36.40 44.34 29.96
CA ALA A 92 36.13 44.11 31.38
C ALA A 92 35.14 42.95 31.57
N MET A 93 35.33 42.17 32.63
CA MET A 93 34.45 41.06 33.00
C MET A 93 33.52 41.46 34.15
N TRP A 94 32.26 41.06 34.07
CA TRP A 94 31.27 41.29 35.12
C TRP A 94 30.67 39.95 35.55
N ILE A 95 30.77 39.63 36.84
CA ILE A 95 30.25 38.40 37.42
C ILE A 95 29.08 38.77 38.32
N ASN A 96 27.86 38.48 37.87
CA ASN A 96 26.69 38.52 38.74
C ASN A 96 26.66 37.24 39.59
N VAL A 97 27.17 37.34 40.82
CA VAL A 97 27.26 36.19 41.74
C VAL A 97 25.91 35.73 42.27
N ALA A 98 24.87 36.57 42.19
CA ALA A 98 23.53 36.21 42.62
C ALA A 98 22.80 35.33 41.60
N ALA A 99 23.01 35.59 40.29
CA ALA A 99 22.38 34.84 39.21
C ALA A 99 23.30 33.80 38.54
N GLY A 100 24.60 33.81 38.84
CA GLY A 100 25.59 32.96 38.17
C GLY A 100 25.86 33.36 36.72
N HIS A 101 25.64 34.62 36.36
CA HIS A 101 25.87 35.14 35.02
C HIS A 101 27.25 35.80 34.91
N VAL A 102 27.88 35.64 33.74
CA VAL A 102 29.14 36.32 33.39
C VAL A 102 28.88 37.17 32.15
N PHE A 103 29.41 38.39 32.12
CA PHE A 103 29.33 39.29 30.98
C PHE A 103 30.71 39.85 30.64
N PHE A 104 30.93 40.15 29.37
CA PHE A 104 32.10 40.88 28.87
C PHE A 104 31.69 42.22 28.28
N CYS A 105 32.35 43.30 28.68
CA CYS A 105 32.11 44.64 28.14
C CYS A 105 32.64 44.70 26.69
N ALA A 106 31.74 44.82 25.72
CA ALA A 106 32.10 45.01 24.32
C ALA A 106 32.40 46.47 24.00
N ASP A 107 31.65 47.39 24.60
CA ASP A 107 31.77 48.84 24.41
C ASP A 107 31.46 49.57 25.73
N PRO A 108 32.40 50.30 26.34
CA PRO A 108 32.18 51.02 27.59
C PRO A 108 31.69 52.47 27.37
N SER A 109 31.08 52.81 26.23
CA SER A 109 30.60 54.17 25.92
C SER A 109 29.76 54.78 27.06
N PRO A 110 30.07 56.01 27.53
CA PRO A 110 29.34 56.63 28.65
C PRO A 110 27.83 56.72 28.42
N GLY A 111 27.05 56.21 29.37
CA GLY A 111 25.58 56.12 29.35
C GLY A 111 25.01 55.05 28.42
N ALA A 112 25.85 54.32 27.69
CA ALA A 112 25.44 53.41 26.62
C ALA A 112 26.34 52.15 26.55
N ALA A 113 26.81 51.64 27.70
CA ALA A 113 27.68 50.46 27.70
C ALA A 113 26.97 49.21 27.13
N VAL A 114 27.72 48.40 26.37
CA VAL A 114 27.28 47.13 25.79
C VAL A 114 27.99 45.96 26.47
N TRP A 115 27.21 45.08 27.08
CA TRP A 115 27.69 43.89 27.80
C TRP A 115 27.16 42.61 27.13
N LEU A 116 28.05 41.67 26.83
CA LEU A 116 27.74 40.41 26.15
C LEU A 116 27.87 39.22 27.10
N GLN A 117 26.86 38.35 27.14
CA GLN A 117 26.90 37.10 27.92
C GLN A 117 27.39 35.92 27.03
N PRO A 118 28.55 35.30 27.32
CA PRO A 118 28.98 34.08 26.64
C PRO A 118 28.06 32.90 27.02
N GLY A 119 27.42 32.27 26.03
CA GLY A 119 26.59 31.08 26.24
C GLY A 119 25.15 31.35 26.71
N GLY A 120 24.70 32.62 26.73
CA GLY A 120 23.27 32.93 26.85
C GLY A 120 22.53 32.24 25.70
N ALA A 121 21.61 31.34 26.05
CA ALA A 121 20.82 30.55 25.11
C ALA A 121 20.21 31.47 24.04
N GLY A 122 20.84 31.51 22.87
CA GLY A 122 20.24 32.06 21.67
C GLY A 122 18.93 31.30 21.46
N GLY A 123 17.83 32.04 21.40
CA GLY A 123 16.50 31.50 21.21
C GLY A 123 16.45 30.55 20.02
N GLY A 124 16.53 29.25 20.29
CA GLY A 124 15.92 28.25 19.43
C GLY A 124 14.42 28.52 19.50
N GLY A 125 13.86 29.06 18.43
CA GLY A 125 12.50 29.59 18.37
C GLY A 125 11.50 28.70 19.10
N ALA A 126 10.95 29.23 20.20
CA ALA A 126 9.82 28.59 20.86
C ALA A 126 8.72 28.43 19.80
N ILE A 127 8.28 27.19 19.58
CA ILE A 127 7.12 26.94 18.74
C ILE A 127 5.93 27.65 19.40
N THR A 128 5.47 28.75 18.81
CA THR A 128 4.46 29.61 19.40
C THR A 128 3.06 29.00 19.34
N ALA A 129 2.82 28.06 18.42
CA ALA A 129 1.63 27.23 18.38
C ALA A 129 1.83 25.91 17.64
N VAL A 130 1.13 24.85 18.05
CA VAL A 130 0.96 23.58 17.31
C VAL A 130 -0.52 23.18 17.36
N PHE A 131 -1.14 22.97 16.19
CA PHE A 131 -2.56 22.59 16.07
C PHE A 131 -3.51 23.51 16.85
N GLY A 132 -3.25 24.82 16.87
CA GLY A 132 -4.05 25.81 17.58
C GLY A 132 -3.80 25.90 19.10
N ARG A 133 -2.97 25.04 19.68
CA ARG A 133 -2.51 25.14 21.08
C ARG A 133 -1.32 26.09 21.19
N THR A 134 -1.29 26.95 22.21
CA THR A 134 -0.19 27.89 22.51
C THR A 134 0.41 27.62 23.89
N GLY A 135 1.63 28.07 24.16
CA GLY A 135 2.30 27.92 25.46
C GLY A 135 3.18 26.67 25.60
N ALA A 136 3.21 26.03 26.77
CA ALA A 136 3.94 24.78 26.98
C ALA A 136 3.20 23.61 26.29
N ILE A 137 3.71 23.17 25.14
CA ILE A 137 3.09 22.12 24.34
C ILE A 137 3.70 20.77 24.69
N ALA A 138 2.90 19.87 25.25
CA ALA A 138 3.24 18.46 25.43
C ALA A 138 2.44 17.62 24.42
N ALA A 139 3.04 16.53 23.92
CA ALA A 139 2.35 15.59 23.05
C ALA A 139 1.15 14.98 23.78
N GLN A 140 -0.01 14.99 23.14
CA GLN A 140 -1.24 14.40 23.64
C GLN A 140 -1.72 13.28 22.69
N ALA A 141 -2.43 12.30 23.23
CA ALA A 141 -3.11 11.31 22.40
C ALA A 141 -4.14 12.03 21.50
N GLY A 142 -4.10 11.76 20.20
CA GLY A 142 -4.99 12.39 19.22
C GLY A 142 -4.48 13.66 18.55
N ASP A 143 -3.23 14.08 18.80
CA ASP A 143 -2.60 15.22 18.11
C ASP A 143 -2.46 15.02 16.58
N TYR A 144 -2.54 13.78 16.11
CA TYR A 144 -2.47 13.41 14.70
C TYR A 144 -3.57 12.42 14.35
N ALA A 145 -4.25 12.65 13.23
CA ALA A 145 -5.08 11.65 12.55
C ALA A 145 -4.28 10.97 11.43
N ALA A 146 -4.73 9.78 11.02
CA ALA A 146 -3.98 8.94 10.08
C ALA A 146 -3.78 9.60 8.70
N ASP A 147 -4.71 10.43 8.28
CA ASP A 147 -4.68 11.22 7.04
C ASP A 147 -3.60 12.33 7.03
N GLN A 148 -3.14 12.75 8.21
CA GLN A 148 -2.11 13.78 8.38
C GLN A 148 -0.68 13.22 8.34
N ILE A 149 -0.52 11.89 8.26
CA ILE A 149 0.77 11.22 8.25
C ILE A 149 1.13 10.89 6.80
N SER A 150 2.14 11.59 6.26
CA SER A 150 2.66 11.29 4.93
C SER A 150 3.38 9.94 4.93
N ASP A 151 2.84 9.01 4.13
CA ASP A 151 3.37 7.65 4.00
C ASP A 151 4.51 7.62 2.96
N ALA A 152 5.76 7.79 3.42
CA ALA A 152 6.94 7.74 2.56
C ALA A 152 8.20 7.26 3.31
N GLY A 153 9.05 6.51 2.60
CA GLY A 153 10.48 6.31 2.92
C GLY A 153 10.80 5.61 4.25
N GLY A 154 9.85 4.95 4.90
CA GLY A 154 10.04 4.23 6.18
C GLY A 154 9.02 4.58 7.26
N LYS A 155 8.19 5.60 7.05
CA LYS A 155 7.02 5.90 7.88
C LYS A 155 5.78 5.44 7.13
N VAL A 156 5.38 4.19 7.38
CA VAL A 156 4.32 3.54 6.62
C VAL A 156 3.18 3.21 7.57
N MET A 157 1.95 3.60 7.21
CA MET A 157 0.76 3.22 7.99
C MET A 157 0.45 1.73 7.85
N MET A 158 1.01 1.11 6.81
CA MET A 158 1.00 -0.32 6.53
C MET A 158 2.28 -0.69 5.81
N THR A 159 3.21 -1.37 6.50
CA THR A 159 4.49 -1.81 5.93
C THR A 159 4.30 -2.54 4.60
N GLY A 160 5.33 -2.54 3.75
CA GLY A 160 5.29 -3.30 2.49
C GLY A 160 4.96 -4.79 2.71
N ALA A 161 5.38 -5.36 3.84
CA ALA A 161 5.05 -6.72 4.24
C ALA A 161 3.57 -6.90 4.61
N GLU A 162 2.97 -5.96 5.35
CA GLU A 162 1.53 -5.99 5.66
C GLU A 162 0.69 -5.79 4.39
N ARG A 163 1.10 -4.91 3.47
CA ARG A 163 0.44 -4.72 2.18
C ARG A 163 0.52 -5.99 1.33
N ALA A 164 1.69 -6.63 1.29
CA ALA A 164 1.85 -7.92 0.65
C ALA A 164 1.00 -9.01 1.31
N ALA A 165 0.90 -9.01 2.64
CA ALA A 165 0.06 -9.97 3.38
C ALA A 165 -1.43 -9.78 3.06
N LEU A 166 -1.92 -8.53 2.96
CA LEU A 166 -3.30 -8.22 2.58
C LEU A 166 -3.59 -8.61 1.13
N VAL A 167 -2.65 -8.34 0.22
CA VAL A 167 -2.74 -8.76 -1.19
C VAL A 167 -2.67 -10.30 -1.31
N ALA A 168 -1.98 -10.96 -0.40
CA ALA A 168 -1.82 -12.41 -0.36
C ALA A 168 -2.94 -13.13 0.42
N ILE A 169 -3.97 -12.42 0.90
CA ILE A 169 -5.16 -13.09 1.46
C ILE A 169 -5.88 -13.81 0.32
N THR A 170 -5.60 -15.10 0.18
CA THR A 170 -6.40 -16.01 -0.63
C THR A 170 -7.52 -16.54 0.27
N PHE A 171 -8.76 -16.31 -0.12
CA PHE A 171 -9.88 -16.93 0.57
C PHE A 171 -9.92 -18.41 0.19
N PRO A 172 -10.07 -19.34 1.15
CA PRO A 172 -10.30 -20.72 0.79
C PRO A 172 -11.60 -20.85 0.01
N ASP A 173 -11.67 -21.84 -0.88
CA ASP A 173 -12.87 -22.10 -1.66
C ASP A 173 -14.09 -22.30 -0.74
N LYS A 174 -15.20 -21.65 -1.12
CA LYS A 174 -16.51 -21.94 -0.55
C LYS A 174 -17.04 -23.21 -1.19
N ILE A 175 -16.80 -24.34 -0.52
CA ILE A 175 -17.30 -25.64 -0.96
C ILE A 175 -18.72 -25.86 -0.45
N ILE A 176 -19.67 -26.08 -1.37
CA ILE A 176 -21.05 -26.45 -1.05
C ILE A 176 -21.34 -27.84 -1.65
N PRO A 177 -21.54 -28.86 -0.81
CA PRO A 177 -22.06 -30.15 -1.24
C PRO A 177 -23.52 -30.04 -1.70
N LEU A 178 -23.85 -30.60 -2.86
CA LEU A 178 -25.23 -30.72 -3.34
C LEU A 178 -25.52 -32.15 -3.80
N ASN A 179 -26.69 -32.65 -3.41
CA ASN A 179 -27.18 -33.94 -3.88
C ASN A 179 -28.41 -33.70 -4.74
N GLY A 180 -28.37 -34.21 -5.96
CA GLY A 180 -29.48 -34.16 -6.89
C GLY A 180 -30.65 -34.99 -6.36
N THR A 181 -31.85 -34.44 -6.51
CA THR A 181 -33.08 -35.06 -6.01
C THR A 181 -33.96 -35.61 -7.14
N ALA A 182 -33.52 -35.47 -8.39
CA ALA A 182 -34.30 -35.77 -9.60
C ALA A 182 -35.68 -35.11 -9.55
N SER A 183 -35.77 -33.88 -9.04
CA SER A 183 -37.03 -33.19 -8.77
C SER A 183 -36.97 -31.71 -9.11
N SER A 184 -38.14 -31.05 -9.16
CA SER A 184 -38.25 -29.62 -9.46
C SER A 184 -37.52 -28.71 -8.45
N ALA A 185 -37.10 -29.25 -7.30
CA ALA A 185 -36.32 -28.48 -6.33
C ALA A 185 -34.87 -28.24 -6.77
N ASP A 186 -34.33 -29.05 -7.68
CA ASP A 186 -32.90 -29.03 -8.05
C ASP A 186 -32.49 -27.67 -8.66
N ASN A 187 -33.32 -27.08 -9.53
CA ASN A 187 -33.11 -25.73 -10.07
C ASN A 187 -32.87 -24.69 -8.98
N ALA A 188 -33.79 -24.64 -8.01
CA ALA A 188 -33.73 -23.67 -6.92
C ALA A 188 -32.54 -23.92 -5.99
N ASN A 189 -32.23 -25.20 -5.72
CA ASN A 189 -31.11 -25.59 -4.86
C ASN A 189 -29.76 -25.19 -5.46
N ILE A 190 -29.55 -25.42 -6.76
CA ILE A 190 -28.32 -25.02 -7.45
C ILE A 190 -28.18 -23.49 -7.44
N ARG A 191 -29.24 -22.76 -7.82
CA ARG A 191 -29.23 -21.28 -7.83
C ARG A 191 -28.95 -20.70 -6.44
N ALA A 192 -29.54 -21.28 -5.40
CA ALA A 192 -29.31 -20.86 -4.02
C ALA A 192 -27.85 -21.10 -3.59
N ALA A 193 -27.24 -22.21 -4.00
CA ALA A 193 -25.84 -22.49 -3.71
C ALA A 193 -24.89 -21.53 -4.42
N ILE A 194 -25.13 -21.23 -5.70
CA ILE A 194 -24.36 -20.23 -6.45
C ILE A 194 -24.52 -18.85 -5.79
N ALA A 195 -25.73 -18.45 -5.40
CA ALA A 195 -25.95 -17.20 -4.70
C ALA A 195 -25.24 -17.12 -3.34
N ALA A 196 -25.18 -18.25 -2.60
CA ALA A 196 -24.46 -18.34 -1.33
C ALA A 196 -22.93 -18.22 -1.51
N ILE A 197 -22.38 -18.80 -2.59
CA ILE A 197 -20.98 -18.61 -2.98
C ILE A 197 -20.74 -17.14 -3.29
N LYS A 198 -21.56 -16.53 -4.16
CA LYS A 198 -21.43 -15.10 -4.49
C LYS A 198 -21.43 -14.22 -3.25
N ALA A 199 -22.38 -14.44 -2.34
CA ALA A 199 -22.49 -13.66 -1.11
C ALA A 199 -21.28 -13.81 -0.18
N SER A 200 -20.52 -14.90 -0.31
CA SER A 200 -19.29 -15.10 0.47
C SER A 200 -18.10 -14.29 -0.04
N GLY A 201 -18.10 -13.88 -1.32
CA GLY A 201 -16.95 -13.21 -1.96
C GLY A 201 -15.73 -14.12 -2.16
N GLN A 202 -15.87 -15.43 -1.94
CA GLN A 202 -14.81 -16.43 -2.11
C GLN A 202 -14.95 -17.14 -3.46
N PRO A 203 -13.88 -17.74 -4.01
CA PRO A 203 -14.01 -18.73 -5.08
C PRO A 203 -14.95 -19.86 -4.66
N GLY A 204 -15.74 -20.39 -5.60
CA GLY A 204 -16.80 -21.33 -5.32
C GLY A 204 -16.58 -22.73 -5.85
N VAL A 205 -16.97 -23.75 -5.07
CA VAL A 205 -17.04 -25.13 -5.55
C VAL A 205 -18.40 -25.73 -5.19
N LEU A 206 -19.20 -26.10 -6.20
CA LEU A 206 -20.32 -27.01 -6.00
C LEU A 206 -19.84 -28.44 -6.17
N SER A 207 -19.84 -29.20 -5.08
CA SER A 207 -19.46 -30.62 -5.07
C SER A 207 -20.72 -31.47 -5.16
N MET A 208 -21.01 -32.01 -6.33
CA MET A 208 -22.33 -32.48 -6.73
C MET A 208 -22.38 -34.00 -6.87
N SER A 209 -23.49 -34.64 -6.47
CA SER A 209 -23.71 -36.07 -6.71
C SER A 209 -25.19 -36.39 -6.96
N GLY A 210 -25.47 -37.47 -7.66
CA GLY A 210 -26.84 -37.88 -8.00
C GLY A 210 -27.39 -37.18 -9.25
N ASP A 211 -28.71 -37.31 -9.44
CA ASP A 211 -29.42 -36.82 -10.62
C ASP A 211 -30.09 -35.47 -10.31
N PHE A 212 -29.80 -34.46 -11.12
CA PHE A 212 -30.36 -33.12 -11.04
C PHE A 212 -31.34 -32.91 -12.19
N MET A 213 -32.61 -32.66 -11.84
CA MET A 213 -33.63 -32.32 -12.81
C MET A 213 -33.62 -30.81 -13.07
N ILE A 214 -33.10 -30.40 -14.22
CA ILE A 214 -33.02 -29.00 -14.60
C ILE A 214 -34.19 -28.63 -15.49
N GLY A 215 -34.88 -27.56 -15.13
CA GLY A 215 -36.11 -27.12 -15.78
C GLY A 215 -37.31 -28.02 -15.46
N HIS A 216 -38.44 -27.40 -15.12
CA HIS A 216 -39.69 -28.05 -14.79
C HIS A 216 -40.88 -27.16 -15.24
N PRO A 217 -42.15 -27.61 -15.21
CA PRO A 217 -43.26 -26.86 -15.81
C PRO A 217 -43.52 -25.45 -15.24
N GLY A 218 -42.88 -25.07 -14.12
CA GLY A 218 -42.96 -23.74 -13.52
C GLY A 218 -41.69 -22.90 -13.63
N ASP A 219 -40.60 -23.46 -14.14
CA ASP A 219 -39.31 -22.78 -14.33
C ASP A 219 -38.51 -23.51 -15.42
N LEU A 220 -38.39 -22.90 -16.59
CA LEU A 220 -37.61 -23.41 -17.73
C LEU A 220 -36.35 -22.57 -17.96
N SER A 221 -35.85 -21.84 -16.96
CA SER A 221 -34.76 -20.86 -17.18
C SER A 221 -33.34 -21.44 -17.07
N GLY A 222 -33.18 -22.77 -17.16
CA GLY A 222 -31.87 -23.42 -17.04
C GLY A 222 -31.16 -23.14 -15.71
N ILE A 223 -29.82 -23.05 -15.73
CA ILE A 223 -28.98 -22.55 -14.63
C ILE A 223 -28.02 -21.50 -15.18
N HIS A 224 -27.93 -20.36 -14.48
CA HIS A 224 -27.02 -19.27 -14.83
C HIS A 224 -25.83 -19.22 -13.85
N PRO A 225 -24.66 -19.80 -14.19
CA PRO A 225 -23.50 -19.92 -13.29
C PRO A 225 -22.82 -18.58 -12.98
N ASP A 226 -23.12 -17.58 -13.80
CA ASP A 226 -22.42 -16.32 -13.94
C ASP A 226 -22.30 -15.39 -12.73
N THR A 227 -22.99 -15.71 -11.64
CA THR A 227 -23.05 -14.77 -10.53
C THR A 227 -21.77 -14.76 -9.67
N CYS A 228 -20.80 -15.64 -9.98
CA CYS A 228 -19.53 -15.80 -9.29
C CYS A 228 -18.34 -15.57 -10.25
N PRO A 229 -17.30 -14.80 -9.86
CA PRO A 229 -16.07 -14.65 -10.66
C PRO A 229 -15.28 -15.96 -10.85
N GLU A 230 -15.28 -16.83 -9.85
CA GLU A 230 -14.61 -18.13 -9.90
C GLU A 230 -15.56 -19.21 -9.37
N LEU A 231 -15.92 -20.16 -10.24
CA LEU A 231 -16.86 -21.22 -9.91
C LEU A 231 -16.43 -22.55 -10.51
N THR A 232 -16.47 -23.59 -9.71
CA THR A 232 -16.26 -24.97 -10.15
C THR A 232 -17.50 -25.81 -9.85
N PHE A 233 -18.00 -26.52 -10.85
CA PHE A 233 -18.94 -27.62 -10.66
C PHE A 233 -18.16 -28.93 -10.78
N THR A 234 -18.09 -29.70 -9.71
CA THR A 234 -17.32 -30.95 -9.68
C THR A 234 -18.19 -32.10 -9.19
N ALA A 235 -18.13 -33.23 -9.87
CA ALA A 235 -18.84 -34.43 -9.49
C ALA A 235 -18.13 -35.19 -8.35
N ARG A 236 -18.89 -35.61 -7.35
CA ARG A 236 -18.47 -36.52 -6.27
C ARG A 236 -19.07 -37.91 -6.53
N GLY A 237 -18.57 -38.59 -7.55
CA GLY A 237 -19.16 -39.82 -8.09
C GLY A 237 -20.03 -39.54 -9.32
N GLY A 238 -21.07 -40.34 -9.55
CA GLY A 238 -22.02 -40.06 -10.65
C GLY A 238 -22.81 -38.78 -10.37
N CYS A 239 -22.70 -37.80 -11.27
CA CYS A 239 -23.50 -36.58 -11.27
C CYS A 239 -24.10 -36.40 -12.66
N ARG A 240 -25.43 -36.34 -12.74
CA ARG A 240 -26.13 -36.15 -14.01
C ARG A 240 -27.09 -34.98 -13.92
N TRP A 241 -27.07 -34.12 -14.91
CA TRP A 241 -28.03 -33.04 -15.11
C TRP A 241 -28.84 -33.38 -16.34
N TYR A 242 -30.16 -33.39 -16.23
CA TYR A 242 -31.03 -33.71 -17.36
C TYR A 242 -32.18 -32.72 -17.45
N LYS A 243 -32.74 -32.55 -18.66
CA LYS A 243 -33.92 -31.71 -18.86
C LYS A 243 -35.15 -32.36 -18.22
N GLY A 244 -35.71 -31.73 -17.17
CA GLY A 244 -36.90 -32.22 -16.46
C GLY A 244 -38.23 -32.06 -17.19
N VAL A 245 -38.27 -31.20 -18.22
CA VAL A 245 -39.39 -31.12 -19.15
C VAL A 245 -38.84 -31.30 -20.55
N ALA A 246 -39.28 -32.34 -21.24
CA ALA A 246 -39.02 -32.47 -22.66
C ALA A 246 -39.74 -31.35 -23.40
N ALA A 247 -39.02 -30.66 -24.28
CA ALA A 247 -39.61 -29.69 -25.18
C ALA A 247 -40.77 -30.36 -25.96
N THR A 248 -41.96 -29.75 -25.94
CA THR A 248 -43.16 -30.35 -26.53
C THR A 248 -43.28 -30.00 -27.98
N THR A 249 -43.24 -31.00 -28.86
CA THR A 249 -43.31 -30.78 -30.31
C THR A 249 -44.76 -30.68 -30.80
N THR A 250 -45.54 -29.71 -30.32
CA THR A 250 -46.93 -29.58 -30.73
C THR A 250 -47.01 -29.06 -32.17
N GLY A 251 -47.10 -29.97 -33.15
CA GLY A 251 -47.63 -29.65 -34.49
C GLY A 251 -46.73 -29.81 -35.72
N LEU A 252 -45.49 -30.33 -35.64
CA LEU A 252 -44.64 -30.45 -36.84
C LEU A 252 -43.97 -31.82 -36.97
N ALA A 253 -44.14 -32.45 -38.12
CA ALA A 253 -43.34 -33.59 -38.56
C ALA A 253 -42.17 -33.07 -39.40
N GLY A 254 -40.94 -33.28 -38.93
CA GLY A 254 -39.72 -33.17 -39.75
C GLY A 254 -39.19 -31.76 -40.06
N SER A 255 -39.39 -30.77 -39.20
CA SER A 255 -38.80 -29.42 -39.36
C SER A 255 -38.23 -28.87 -38.06
N GLU A 256 -37.34 -27.87 -38.19
CA GLU A 256 -36.90 -27.01 -37.09
C GLU A 256 -38.10 -26.34 -36.41
N ASP A 257 -38.04 -26.22 -35.08
CA ASP A 257 -39.02 -25.46 -34.28
C ASP A 257 -38.28 -24.43 -33.41
N PRO A 258 -37.85 -23.30 -34.01
CA PRO A 258 -37.01 -22.32 -33.32
C PRO A 258 -37.75 -21.53 -32.23
N ASP A 259 -39.08 -21.49 -32.29
CA ASP A 259 -39.94 -20.68 -31.44
C ASP A 259 -40.61 -21.49 -30.31
N ASP A 260 -40.20 -22.74 -30.09
CA ASP A 260 -40.72 -23.57 -29.00
C ASP A 260 -40.40 -22.94 -27.63
N GLY A 261 -41.41 -22.31 -27.02
CA GLY A 261 -41.32 -21.69 -25.70
C GLY A 261 -41.13 -22.67 -24.55
N THR A 262 -41.08 -23.98 -24.82
CA THR A 262 -40.72 -25.01 -23.86
C THR A 262 -39.24 -25.41 -23.90
N ALA A 263 -38.47 -24.89 -24.87
CA ALA A 263 -37.04 -25.13 -24.99
C ALA A 263 -36.22 -24.28 -24.01
N TYR A 264 -35.18 -24.89 -23.45
CA TYR A 264 -34.22 -24.23 -22.56
C TYR A 264 -32.89 -24.98 -22.50
N ARG A 265 -31.88 -24.30 -21.96
CA ARG A 265 -30.52 -24.81 -21.76
C ARG A 265 -30.34 -25.33 -20.35
N LEU A 266 -29.48 -26.33 -20.15
CA LEU A 266 -29.12 -26.77 -18.80
C LEU A 266 -28.25 -25.73 -18.10
N LEU A 267 -27.32 -25.14 -18.86
CA LEU A 267 -26.44 -24.07 -18.42
C LEU A 267 -26.44 -22.93 -19.44
N GLU A 268 -26.61 -21.71 -18.96
CA GLU A 268 -26.57 -20.53 -19.80
C GLU A 268 -25.90 -19.31 -19.17
N HIS A 269 -25.06 -18.64 -19.95
CA HIS A 269 -24.63 -17.27 -19.79
C HIS A 269 -24.18 -16.77 -21.15
N THR A 270 -24.80 -15.72 -21.68
CA THR A 270 -24.52 -15.20 -23.04
C THR A 270 -24.35 -13.69 -23.07
N THR A 271 -24.14 -13.07 -21.90
CA THR A 271 -24.13 -11.60 -21.76
C THR A 271 -22.70 -11.11 -21.65
N ASP A 272 -22.33 -10.12 -22.44
CA ASP A 272 -21.05 -9.41 -22.28
C ASP A 272 -21.14 -8.45 -21.07
N ASP A 273 -20.49 -8.85 -19.97
CA ASP A 273 -20.37 -8.03 -18.76
C ASP A 273 -19.19 -7.04 -18.82
N GLY A 274 -18.52 -6.98 -19.97
CA GLY A 274 -17.42 -6.08 -20.26
C GLY A 274 -16.05 -6.58 -19.78
N PRO A 275 -14.97 -5.97 -20.29
CA PRO A 275 -13.60 -6.50 -20.15
C PRO A 275 -13.01 -6.41 -18.74
N VAL A 276 -13.72 -5.79 -17.79
CA VAL A 276 -13.28 -5.64 -16.40
C VAL A 276 -13.73 -6.79 -15.51
N ILE A 277 -14.75 -7.56 -15.93
CA ILE A 277 -15.28 -8.68 -15.16
C ILE A 277 -14.66 -9.95 -15.69
N ARG A 278 -13.72 -10.48 -14.90
CA ARG A 278 -12.99 -11.71 -15.19
C ARG A 278 -13.70 -12.90 -14.56
N LYS A 279 -14.07 -13.88 -15.39
CA LYS A 279 -14.85 -15.04 -14.95
C LYS A 279 -14.18 -16.34 -15.37
N THR A 280 -14.03 -17.22 -14.40
CA THR A 280 -13.56 -18.59 -14.59
C THR A 280 -14.65 -19.57 -14.17
N LEU A 281 -15.01 -20.47 -15.09
CA LEU A 281 -15.91 -21.59 -14.82
C LEU A 281 -15.22 -22.91 -15.17
N ILE A 282 -15.21 -23.85 -14.23
CA ILE A 282 -14.70 -25.21 -14.43
C ILE A 282 -15.86 -26.19 -14.23
N ILE A 283 -16.05 -27.11 -15.17
CA ILE A 283 -17.06 -28.17 -15.11
C ILE A 283 -16.31 -29.50 -15.20
N ASP A 284 -16.41 -30.30 -14.14
CA ASP A 284 -15.60 -31.49 -13.94
C ASP A 284 -16.45 -32.72 -13.60
N GLY A 285 -16.41 -33.73 -14.46
CA GLY A 285 -17.03 -35.04 -14.23
C GLY A 285 -18.56 -35.08 -14.27
N ILE A 286 -19.22 -34.06 -14.84
CA ILE A 286 -20.69 -33.98 -14.91
C ILE A 286 -21.21 -34.58 -16.22
N CYS A 287 -22.28 -35.36 -16.14
CA CYS A 287 -23.05 -35.84 -17.29
C CYS A 287 -24.23 -34.89 -17.58
N PHE A 288 -24.39 -34.42 -18.81
CA PHE A 288 -25.51 -33.58 -19.25
C PHE A 288 -26.36 -34.32 -20.28
N GLU A 289 -27.66 -34.47 -20.02
CA GLU A 289 -28.60 -35.16 -20.91
C GLU A 289 -29.67 -34.18 -21.39
N GLY A 290 -29.76 -34.03 -22.71
CA GLY A 290 -30.79 -33.24 -23.36
C GLY A 290 -32.09 -34.01 -23.56
N ASP A 291 -32.89 -33.52 -24.50
CA ASP A 291 -34.24 -33.98 -24.81
C ASP A 291 -34.35 -34.69 -26.17
N LEU A 292 -33.30 -34.78 -26.97
CA LEU A 292 -33.33 -35.32 -28.34
C LEU A 292 -33.85 -36.75 -28.39
N GLN A 293 -33.51 -37.59 -27.40
CA GLN A 293 -34.02 -38.96 -27.36
C GLN A 293 -35.56 -39.01 -27.32
N THR A 294 -36.16 -37.98 -26.70
CA THR A 294 -37.61 -37.86 -26.54
C THR A 294 -38.24 -37.12 -27.71
N THR A 295 -37.60 -36.04 -28.17
CA THR A 295 -38.14 -35.17 -29.23
C THR A 295 -37.90 -35.73 -30.63
N MET A 296 -36.75 -36.38 -30.83
CA MET A 296 -36.19 -36.83 -32.11
C MET A 296 -36.20 -35.73 -33.19
N LYS A 297 -36.01 -34.47 -32.77
CA LYS A 297 -36.08 -33.29 -33.64
C LYS A 297 -34.99 -32.29 -33.33
N GLN A 298 -34.57 -31.57 -34.36
CA GLN A 298 -33.77 -30.37 -34.20
C GLN A 298 -34.68 -29.21 -33.77
N LEU A 299 -34.36 -28.57 -32.64
CA LEU A 299 -35.10 -27.45 -32.04
C LEU A 299 -34.30 -26.15 -32.15
N GLY A 300 -34.90 -25.04 -31.73
CA GLY A 300 -34.25 -23.72 -31.72
C GLY A 300 -33.02 -23.59 -30.84
N ASP A 301 -32.33 -22.44 -30.98
CA ASP A 301 -31.13 -22.08 -30.20
C ASP A 301 -31.34 -21.99 -28.68
N ALA A 302 -32.59 -21.88 -28.23
CA ALA A 302 -32.93 -21.98 -26.82
C ALA A 302 -32.75 -23.41 -26.27
N SER A 303 -32.75 -24.44 -27.13
CA SER A 303 -32.68 -25.85 -26.72
C SER A 303 -31.27 -26.42 -26.59
N ARG A 304 -30.23 -25.63 -26.88
CA ARG A 304 -28.81 -26.03 -26.73
C ARG A 304 -28.58 -26.61 -25.33
N LEU A 305 -27.69 -27.58 -25.20
CA LEU A 305 -27.44 -28.20 -23.89
C LEU A 305 -26.76 -27.19 -22.95
N ILE A 306 -25.69 -26.57 -23.43
CA ILE A 306 -24.86 -25.60 -22.70
C ILE A 306 -24.55 -24.41 -23.62
N ALA A 307 -24.74 -23.18 -23.12
CA ALA A 307 -24.27 -21.97 -23.80
C ALA A 307 -23.58 -21.03 -22.81
N LEU A 308 -22.26 -20.94 -22.86
CA LEU A 308 -21.43 -20.24 -21.90
C LEU A 308 -20.45 -19.33 -22.64
N ASP A 309 -20.90 -18.12 -22.95
CA ASP A 309 -20.14 -17.14 -23.69
C ASP A 309 -19.51 -16.09 -22.75
N HIS A 310 -18.53 -15.32 -23.24
CA HIS A 310 -17.91 -14.19 -22.52
C HIS A 310 -17.16 -14.55 -21.21
N TYR A 311 -16.52 -15.72 -21.16
CA TYR A 311 -15.65 -16.12 -20.04
C TYR A 311 -14.17 -15.77 -20.29
N GLU A 312 -13.44 -15.36 -19.25
CA GLU A 312 -11.98 -15.31 -19.32
C GLU A 312 -11.41 -16.73 -19.42
N ARG A 313 -12.00 -17.67 -18.68
CA ARG A 313 -11.62 -19.08 -18.73
C ARG A 313 -12.83 -19.97 -18.55
N LEU A 314 -12.96 -20.94 -19.45
CA LEU A 314 -13.93 -22.00 -19.37
C LEU A 314 -13.22 -23.34 -19.54
N GLU A 315 -13.41 -24.25 -18.59
CA GLU A 315 -12.82 -25.59 -18.64
C GLU A 315 -13.90 -26.67 -18.51
N PHE A 316 -13.86 -27.65 -19.42
CA PHE A 316 -14.67 -28.87 -19.39
C PHE A 316 -13.73 -30.06 -19.23
N LEU A 317 -13.81 -30.74 -18.10
CA LEU A 317 -12.94 -31.85 -17.70
C LEU A 317 -13.79 -33.09 -17.48
N ASP A 318 -13.51 -34.17 -18.21
CA ASP A 318 -14.19 -35.46 -18.06
C ASP A 318 -15.73 -35.35 -18.12
N VAL A 319 -16.24 -34.42 -18.92
CA VAL A 319 -17.67 -34.14 -19.09
C VAL A 319 -18.27 -35.13 -20.09
N THR A 320 -19.44 -35.67 -19.78
CA THR A 320 -20.26 -36.37 -20.78
C THR A 320 -21.47 -35.50 -21.13
N ALA A 321 -21.80 -35.38 -22.40
CA ALA A 321 -22.95 -34.62 -22.85
C ALA A 321 -23.62 -35.34 -24.01
N GLY A 322 -24.95 -35.35 -24.05
CA GLY A 322 -25.61 -35.98 -25.17
C GLY A 322 -27.09 -35.72 -25.27
N TRP A 323 -27.67 -36.22 -26.37
CA TRP A 323 -29.08 -36.08 -26.68
C TRP A 323 -29.53 -34.62 -26.76
N SER A 324 -28.70 -33.73 -27.30
CA SER A 324 -29.10 -32.33 -27.49
C SER A 324 -29.96 -32.19 -28.73
N SER A 325 -31.17 -31.62 -28.58
CA SER A 325 -32.02 -31.27 -29.74
C SER A 325 -31.49 -30.10 -30.56
N GLN A 326 -30.37 -29.48 -30.16
CA GLN A 326 -29.67 -28.49 -30.97
C GLN A 326 -28.17 -28.67 -30.81
N MET A 327 -27.40 -27.58 -30.62
CA MET A 327 -25.96 -27.69 -30.36
C MET A 327 -25.72 -28.35 -29.01
N GLY A 328 -24.61 -29.08 -28.89
CA GLY A 328 -24.14 -29.58 -27.61
C GLY A 328 -23.69 -28.43 -26.71
N ILE A 329 -22.51 -27.90 -26.97
CA ILE A 329 -21.87 -26.87 -26.16
C ILE A 329 -21.58 -25.67 -27.03
N SER A 330 -21.95 -24.46 -26.58
CA SER A 330 -21.38 -23.23 -27.13
C SER A 330 -20.57 -22.49 -26.08
N ALA A 331 -19.40 -22.02 -26.47
CA ALA A 331 -18.46 -21.27 -25.66
C ALA A 331 -17.82 -20.17 -26.50
N ASN A 332 -18.61 -19.13 -26.80
CA ASN A 332 -18.20 -18.06 -27.71
C ASN A 332 -17.61 -16.87 -26.96
N PHE A 333 -16.83 -16.04 -27.64
CA PHE A 333 -16.24 -14.81 -27.07
C PHE A 333 -15.45 -15.05 -25.78
N CYS A 334 -14.82 -16.22 -25.63
CA CYS A 334 -14.05 -16.59 -24.44
C CYS A 334 -12.55 -16.37 -24.66
N ASP A 335 -11.80 -15.98 -23.64
CA ASP A 335 -10.34 -15.84 -23.78
C ASP A 335 -9.66 -17.21 -23.80
N VAL A 336 -10.05 -18.12 -22.90
CA VAL A 336 -9.51 -19.48 -22.81
C VAL A 336 -10.65 -20.50 -22.73
N VAL A 337 -10.65 -21.46 -23.65
CA VAL A 337 -11.55 -22.62 -23.61
C VAL A 337 -10.70 -23.90 -23.60
N GLY A 338 -10.75 -24.63 -22.48
CA GLY A 338 -10.08 -25.91 -22.32
C GLY A 338 -11.08 -27.05 -22.26
N ILE A 339 -10.95 -28.04 -23.14
CA ILE A 339 -11.80 -29.22 -23.18
C ILE A 339 -10.89 -30.44 -23.14
N ARG A 340 -11.13 -31.32 -22.16
CA ARG A 340 -10.35 -32.56 -22.00
C ARG A 340 -11.25 -33.68 -21.52
N GLY A 341 -11.16 -34.85 -22.16
CA GLY A 341 -11.96 -36.02 -21.77
C GLY A 341 -13.47 -35.80 -21.99
N LEU A 342 -13.85 -34.89 -22.89
CA LEU A 342 -15.26 -34.69 -23.24
C LEU A 342 -15.76 -35.93 -24.00
N HIS A 343 -16.92 -36.46 -23.64
CA HIS A 343 -17.63 -37.44 -24.44
C HIS A 343 -18.98 -36.84 -24.86
N LEU A 344 -19.07 -36.45 -26.13
CA LEU A 344 -20.25 -35.82 -26.70
C LEU A 344 -20.95 -36.79 -27.67
N HIS A 345 -22.24 -37.06 -27.47
CA HIS A 345 -22.95 -38.01 -28.33
C HIS A 345 -24.39 -37.63 -28.68
N HIS A 346 -24.86 -38.00 -29.88
CA HIS A 346 -26.24 -37.82 -30.32
C HIS A 346 -26.68 -36.35 -30.25
N ILE A 347 -26.09 -35.51 -31.09
CA ILE A 347 -26.33 -34.07 -31.14
C ILE A 347 -26.99 -33.72 -32.48
N ALA A 348 -28.11 -33.00 -32.44
CA ALA A 348 -28.91 -32.70 -33.62
C ALA A 348 -28.29 -31.65 -34.56
N ARG A 349 -27.26 -30.93 -34.10
CA ARG A 349 -26.52 -29.90 -34.87
C ARG A 349 -25.02 -29.93 -34.49
N ASP A 350 -24.36 -28.78 -34.34
CA ASP A 350 -22.94 -28.70 -33.98
C ASP A 350 -22.68 -29.31 -32.60
N GLY A 351 -21.59 -30.06 -32.48
CA GLY A 351 -21.14 -30.64 -31.22
C GLY A 351 -20.70 -29.56 -30.22
N VAL A 352 -19.52 -29.01 -30.46
CA VAL A 352 -18.97 -27.87 -29.71
C VAL A 352 -18.82 -26.69 -30.66
N ASN A 353 -19.22 -25.50 -30.22
CA ASN A 353 -19.04 -24.27 -30.97
C ASN A 353 -18.26 -23.25 -30.12
N CYS A 354 -17.05 -22.88 -30.56
CA CYS A 354 -16.17 -21.92 -29.88
C CYS A 354 -15.86 -20.72 -30.79
N SER A 355 -16.90 -20.06 -31.27
CA SER A 355 -16.74 -18.90 -32.15
C SER A 355 -16.13 -17.71 -31.37
N ASP A 356 -15.30 -16.92 -32.04
CA ASP A 356 -14.71 -15.68 -31.50
C ASP A 356 -13.94 -15.84 -30.17
N SER A 357 -13.45 -17.04 -29.87
CA SER A 357 -12.69 -17.32 -28.64
C SER A 357 -11.18 -17.34 -28.90
N SER A 358 -10.36 -16.80 -28.00
CA SER A 358 -8.94 -16.52 -28.27
C SER A 358 -8.05 -17.77 -28.27
N ALA A 359 -8.09 -18.58 -27.21
CA ALA A 359 -7.27 -19.76 -27.04
C ALA A 359 -8.13 -20.99 -26.73
N VAL A 360 -8.39 -21.80 -27.74
CA VAL A 360 -9.25 -22.98 -27.66
C VAL A 360 -8.41 -24.25 -27.75
N SER A 361 -8.63 -25.18 -26.84
CA SER A 361 -8.04 -26.51 -26.88
C SER A 361 -9.08 -27.58 -26.59
N CYS A 362 -9.09 -28.64 -27.39
CA CYS A 362 -9.89 -29.83 -27.19
C CYS A 362 -9.00 -31.04 -27.38
N VAL A 363 -8.79 -31.79 -26.30
CA VAL A 363 -7.85 -32.90 -26.26
C VAL A 363 -8.44 -34.16 -25.67
N ASP A 364 -8.00 -35.32 -26.16
CA ASP A 364 -8.36 -36.64 -25.64
C ASP A 364 -9.88 -36.83 -25.44
N SER A 365 -10.69 -36.33 -26.38
CA SER A 365 -12.16 -36.29 -26.31
C SER A 365 -12.83 -37.14 -27.40
N ASP A 366 -14.08 -37.54 -27.17
CA ASP A 366 -14.89 -38.40 -28.02
C ASP A 366 -16.12 -37.66 -28.54
N PHE A 367 -16.36 -37.77 -29.84
CA PHE A 367 -17.50 -37.19 -30.54
C PHE A 367 -18.21 -38.31 -31.32
N GLU A 368 -19.49 -38.55 -31.03
CA GLU A 368 -20.28 -39.63 -31.64
C GLU A 368 -21.65 -39.14 -32.13
N TRP A 369 -22.07 -39.49 -33.34
CA TRP A 369 -23.42 -39.18 -33.86
C TRP A 369 -23.80 -37.69 -33.76
N ILE A 370 -23.00 -36.85 -34.39
CA ILE A 370 -23.23 -35.40 -34.44
C ILE A 370 -23.72 -35.08 -35.85
N LEU A 371 -24.93 -34.57 -35.97
CA LEU A 371 -25.53 -34.37 -37.30
C LEU A 371 -24.86 -33.25 -38.09
N ASP A 372 -24.15 -32.34 -37.43
CA ASP A 372 -23.37 -31.27 -38.07
C ASP A 372 -21.88 -31.37 -37.69
N ASP A 373 -21.16 -30.24 -37.69
CA ASP A 373 -19.76 -30.15 -37.26
C ASP A 373 -19.56 -30.69 -35.84
N CYS A 374 -18.64 -31.65 -35.65
CA CYS A 374 -18.29 -32.12 -34.29
C CYS A 374 -17.71 -30.98 -33.44
N PHE A 375 -16.97 -30.08 -34.09
CA PHE A 375 -16.36 -28.92 -33.47
C PHE A 375 -16.30 -27.76 -34.46
N ALA A 376 -17.09 -26.73 -34.21
CA ALA A 376 -17.15 -25.50 -34.99
C ALA A 376 -16.40 -24.36 -34.29
N ALA A 377 -15.71 -23.54 -35.09
CA ALA A 377 -15.08 -22.32 -34.63
C ALA A 377 -15.20 -21.28 -35.75
N ASN A 378 -16.09 -20.31 -35.58
CA ASN A 378 -16.33 -19.25 -36.57
C ASN A 378 -15.79 -17.90 -36.08
N LEU A 379 -15.34 -17.08 -37.02
CA LEU A 379 -15.07 -15.66 -36.77
C LEU A 379 -16.31 -14.86 -37.17
N TRP A 380 -16.79 -14.01 -36.27
CA TRP A 380 -17.90 -13.13 -36.57
C TRP A 380 -17.47 -12.07 -37.58
N ALA A 381 -18.16 -12.00 -38.72
CA ALA A 381 -17.88 -11.05 -39.79
C ALA A 381 -17.93 -9.57 -39.35
N GLY A 382 -18.62 -9.26 -38.25
CA GLY A 382 -18.67 -7.92 -37.65
C GLY A 382 -17.42 -7.52 -36.85
N ALA A 383 -16.57 -8.49 -36.50
CA ALA A 383 -15.34 -8.33 -35.72
C ALA A 383 -14.08 -8.67 -36.53
N ALA A 384 -14.16 -8.66 -37.87
CA ALA A 384 -13.07 -9.06 -38.78
C ALA A 384 -11.73 -8.31 -38.57
N ASP A 385 -11.75 -7.18 -37.85
CA ASP A 385 -10.58 -6.37 -37.52
C ASP A 385 -10.04 -6.59 -36.08
N ASP A 386 -10.58 -7.54 -35.31
CA ASP A 386 -10.06 -7.89 -33.97
C ASP A 386 -9.05 -9.06 -34.04
N PRO A 387 -7.73 -8.80 -34.04
CA PRO A 387 -6.71 -9.85 -34.05
C PRO A 387 -6.64 -10.66 -32.73
N GLY A 388 -7.53 -10.37 -31.77
CA GLY A 388 -7.74 -11.10 -30.53
C GLY A 388 -8.45 -12.44 -30.69
N GLN A 389 -9.40 -12.51 -31.62
CA GLN A 389 -10.37 -13.62 -31.70
C GLN A 389 -9.76 -14.79 -32.48
N GLN A 390 -9.79 -16.01 -31.91
CA GLN A 390 -9.20 -17.26 -32.44
C GLN A 390 -7.70 -17.22 -32.75
N ARG A 391 -6.89 -16.75 -31.79
CA ARG A 391 -5.42 -16.76 -31.88
C ARG A 391 -4.81 -18.15 -31.92
N ALA A 392 -5.37 -19.10 -31.18
CA ALA A 392 -4.83 -20.45 -31.07
C ALA A 392 -5.96 -21.48 -30.96
N PHE A 393 -5.86 -22.52 -31.79
CA PHE A 393 -6.78 -23.65 -31.79
C PHE A 393 -5.99 -24.96 -31.79
N LEU A 394 -6.19 -25.78 -30.77
CA LEU A 394 -5.57 -27.10 -30.63
C LEU A 394 -6.66 -28.18 -30.56
N PHE A 395 -6.68 -29.08 -31.54
CA PHE A 395 -7.60 -30.21 -31.55
C PHE A 395 -6.80 -31.50 -31.80
N THR A 396 -6.51 -32.25 -30.74
CA THR A 396 -5.56 -33.39 -30.80
C THR A 396 -5.96 -34.54 -29.89
N GLY A 397 -5.64 -35.78 -30.27
CA GLY A 397 -5.99 -36.96 -29.47
C GLY A 397 -7.50 -37.28 -29.44
N ASN A 398 -8.32 -36.57 -30.21
CA ASN A 398 -9.77 -36.76 -30.23
C ASN A 398 -10.20 -37.91 -31.15
N ARG A 399 -11.29 -38.59 -30.80
CA ARG A 399 -11.91 -39.64 -31.60
C ARG A 399 -13.28 -39.14 -32.11
N ILE A 400 -13.47 -39.22 -33.42
CA ILE A 400 -14.68 -38.71 -34.10
C ILE A 400 -15.35 -39.88 -34.82
N TYR A 401 -16.63 -40.10 -34.54
CA TYR A 401 -17.43 -41.18 -35.10
C TYR A 401 -18.78 -40.65 -35.57
N GLN A 402 -19.07 -40.79 -36.87
CA GLN A 402 -20.38 -40.41 -37.44
C GLN A 402 -20.77 -38.95 -37.14
N CYS A 403 -19.82 -38.06 -37.34
CA CYS A 403 -20.04 -36.62 -37.35
C CYS A 403 -20.01 -36.11 -38.79
N GLN A 404 -20.78 -35.07 -39.13
CA GLN A 404 -20.82 -34.55 -40.49
C GLN A 404 -19.55 -33.77 -40.85
N GLY A 405 -19.13 -32.86 -39.97
CA GLY A 405 -17.97 -31.97 -40.15
C GLY A 405 -16.87 -32.14 -39.12
#